data_AF-A0A158P9F9-F1
#
_entry.id   AF-A0A158P9F9-F1
#
_cell.length_a   1.000
_cell.length_b   1.000
_cell.length_c   1.000
_cell.angle_alpha   90.00
_cell.angle_beta   90.00
_cell.angle_gamma   90.00
#
_symmetry.space_group_name_H-M   'P 1'
#
loop_
_entity.id
_entity.type
_entity.pdbx_description
1 polymer ?
#
loop_
_entity_poly.entity_id
_entity_poly.type
_entity_poly.pdbx_seq_one_letter_code
_entity_poly.pdbx_strand_id
1 'polypeptide(L)'
;MSLYDSSLLDQFLPQYYKRIFPFKPFVKWLCYNRKPEEYFAKREFAFILEGDVHLRYRSFDNPAEFENELCKISPHKLDIGAFYSHKPKDNKKYSDFKAVERELVFDIDLTDYGSVRKCCSEAKVCEKCWRFISVAVQVLDKLLEEPAYSALEHFGFKARMWVFSGRRGVHCWVGDEKARKLTNAGRSAVAEYLSLIVIASDLGKNFLRWFVLWHTYPRLDVNVSTVIKRTNILEILKTVLGLNHLLKSPFCIHPKTGNVAVPLDVGKISQFDVSTCPRVDTLINELSKVLVEEHVKENRKLLGYKHTSLAPYVENFEKFIELAALA
;
A
#
# COMPACT_ATOMS: atom_id res chain seq x y z
N MET A 1 6.37 4.91 -25.78
CA MET A 1 6.97 4.83 -24.43
C MET A 1 8.29 4.10 -24.54
N SER A 2 9.35 4.63 -23.94
CA SER A 2 10.58 3.84 -23.75
C SER A 2 10.23 2.56 -22.98
N LEU A 3 10.73 1.42 -23.46
CA LEU A 3 10.65 0.17 -22.73
C LEU A 3 11.54 0.32 -21.49
N TYR A 4 10.95 0.15 -20.31
CA TYR A 4 11.71 0.13 -19.05
C TYR A 4 12.63 -1.10 -19.04
N ASP A 5 13.92 -0.87 -18.89
CA ASP A 5 14.91 -1.94 -18.73
C ASP A 5 15.09 -2.25 -17.24
N SER A 6 14.56 -3.40 -16.81
CA SER A 6 14.65 -3.84 -15.41
C SER A 6 16.07 -4.16 -14.96
N SER A 7 17.02 -4.36 -15.88
CA SER A 7 18.42 -4.60 -15.53
C SER A 7 19.12 -3.36 -14.97
N LEU A 8 18.57 -2.17 -15.23
CA LEU A 8 19.10 -0.90 -14.73
C LEU A 8 18.58 -0.52 -13.34
N LEU A 9 17.69 -1.35 -12.75
CA LEU A 9 17.05 -1.03 -11.46
C LEU A 9 18.07 -0.74 -10.36
N ASP A 10 19.13 -1.56 -10.24
CA ASP A 10 20.17 -1.38 -9.22
C ASP A 10 20.97 -0.09 -9.38
N GLN A 11 21.03 0.45 -10.59
CA GLN A 11 21.65 1.76 -10.84
C GLN A 11 20.73 2.91 -10.43
N PHE A 12 19.41 2.70 -10.55
CA PHE A 12 18.41 3.71 -10.23
C PHE A 12 18.07 3.80 -8.74
N LEU A 13 17.96 2.67 -8.04
CA LEU A 13 17.52 2.64 -6.63
C LEU A 13 18.36 3.53 -5.70
N PRO A 14 19.71 3.55 -5.76
CA PRO A 14 20.51 4.44 -4.90
C PRO A 14 20.21 5.92 -5.12
N GLN A 15 20.00 6.34 -6.38
CA GLN A 15 19.64 7.72 -6.69
C GLN A 15 18.22 8.05 -6.23
N TYR A 16 17.29 7.12 -6.44
CA TYR A 16 15.91 7.27 -6.03
C TYR A 16 15.79 7.45 -4.51
N TYR A 17 16.35 6.52 -3.72
CA TYR A 17 16.28 6.62 -2.26
C TYR A 17 17.02 7.85 -1.75
N LYS A 18 18.22 8.16 -2.27
CA LYS A 18 19.02 9.29 -1.79
C LYS A 18 18.41 10.66 -2.11
N ARG A 19 17.73 10.81 -3.25
CA ARG A 19 17.38 12.14 -3.78
C ARG A 19 15.88 12.38 -3.94
N ILE A 20 15.08 11.33 -4.12
CA ILE A 20 13.68 11.45 -4.53
C ILE A 20 12.74 10.90 -3.45
N PHE A 21 13.08 9.80 -2.78
CA PHE A 21 12.18 9.19 -1.79
C PHE A 21 11.73 10.20 -0.70
N PRO A 22 10.42 10.31 -0.41
CA PRO A 22 9.89 11.37 0.42
C PRO A 22 10.03 11.04 1.93
N PHE A 23 11.26 10.97 2.45
CA PHE A 23 11.55 10.56 3.83
C PHE A 23 10.77 11.33 4.90
N LYS A 24 10.69 12.66 4.79
CA LYS A 24 10.04 13.51 5.79
C LYS A 24 8.56 13.16 5.98
N PRO A 25 7.69 13.20 4.95
CA PRO A 25 6.30 12.77 5.12
C PRO A 25 6.20 11.27 5.43
N PHE A 26 7.10 10.42 4.90
CA PHE A 26 7.08 8.98 5.17
C PHE A 26 7.27 8.65 6.66
N VAL A 27 8.25 9.29 7.30
CA VAL A 27 8.47 9.17 8.74
C VAL A 27 7.33 9.79 9.53
N LYS A 28 6.81 10.97 9.11
CA LYS A 28 5.66 11.61 9.76
C LYS A 28 4.44 10.69 9.82
N TRP A 29 4.14 10.00 8.71
CA TRP A 29 3.10 8.97 8.66
C TRP A 29 3.34 7.90 9.72
N LEU A 30 4.51 7.26 9.70
CA LEU A 30 4.78 6.10 10.54
C LEU A 30 4.91 6.42 12.04
N CYS A 31 5.02 7.70 12.39
CA CYS A 31 5.00 8.17 13.77
C CYS A 31 3.59 8.47 14.29
N TYR A 32 2.60 8.78 13.45
CA TYR A 32 1.23 9.15 13.87
C TYR A 32 1.21 10.21 15.00
N ASN A 33 1.95 11.30 14.85
CA ASN A 33 2.16 12.35 15.87
C ASN A 33 2.77 11.90 17.20
N ARG A 34 3.29 10.67 17.29
CA ARG A 34 4.04 10.17 18.45
C ARG A 34 5.53 10.42 18.28
N LYS A 35 6.25 10.36 19.39
CA LYS A 35 7.72 10.45 19.40
C LYS A 35 8.33 9.25 18.65
N PRO A 36 9.27 9.47 17.71
CA PRO A 36 9.89 8.38 16.94
C PRO A 36 10.51 7.28 17.82
N GLU A 37 11.11 7.65 18.94
CA GLU A 37 11.83 6.74 19.84
C GLU A 37 10.90 5.70 20.48
N GLU A 38 9.61 6.03 20.63
CA GLU A 38 8.61 5.20 21.29
C GLU A 38 7.81 4.34 20.30
N TYR A 39 7.55 4.88 19.10
CA TYR A 39 6.62 4.28 18.15
C TYR A 39 7.31 3.81 16.86
N PHE A 40 8.08 4.68 16.21
CA PHE A 40 8.81 4.34 14.98
C PHE A 40 9.87 3.25 15.23
N ALA A 41 10.58 3.31 16.36
CA ALA A 41 11.60 2.32 16.70
C ALA A 41 11.06 0.90 16.93
N LYS A 42 9.74 0.75 17.12
CA LYS A 42 9.07 -0.54 17.29
C LYS A 42 8.35 -1.02 16.02
N ARG A 43 8.47 -0.28 14.91
CA ARG A 43 7.93 -0.66 13.60
C ARG A 43 8.85 -1.68 12.94
N GLU A 44 8.25 -2.76 12.42
CA GLU A 44 8.95 -3.69 11.53
C GLU A 44 9.03 -3.13 10.11
N PHE A 45 10.22 -3.21 9.53
CA PHE A 45 10.48 -3.09 8.11
C PHE A 45 11.09 -4.39 7.59
N ALA A 46 10.76 -4.74 6.35
CA ALA A 46 11.46 -5.78 5.61
C ALA A 46 12.09 -5.20 4.34
N PHE A 47 13.39 -5.42 4.17
CA PHE A 47 14.13 -5.04 2.98
C PHE A 47 14.29 -6.28 2.12
N ILE A 48 13.75 -6.27 0.91
CA ILE A 48 13.81 -7.40 -0.02
C ILE A 48 14.80 -7.03 -1.12
N LEU A 49 15.87 -7.80 -1.22
CA LEU A 49 16.96 -7.58 -2.17
C LEU A 49 16.72 -8.37 -3.47
N GLU A 50 17.67 -8.27 -4.39
CA GLU A 50 17.74 -9.12 -5.57
C GLU A 50 17.69 -10.61 -5.17
N GLY A 51 17.09 -11.45 -6.02
CA GLY A 51 16.91 -12.87 -5.73
C GLY A 51 15.84 -13.18 -4.67
N ASP A 52 15.04 -12.17 -4.29
CA ASP A 52 14.01 -12.28 -3.25
C ASP A 52 14.59 -12.68 -1.88
N VAL A 53 15.74 -12.11 -1.52
CA VAL A 53 16.34 -12.27 -0.18
C VAL A 53 15.63 -11.32 0.79
N HIS A 54 14.93 -11.87 1.79
CA HIS A 54 14.16 -11.10 2.76
C HIS A 54 14.95 -10.79 4.04
N LEU A 55 15.27 -9.52 4.26
CA LEU A 55 15.82 -9.03 5.52
C LEU A 55 14.67 -8.54 6.41
N ARG A 56 14.10 -9.43 7.22
CA ARG A 56 12.96 -9.16 8.12
C ARG A 56 13.37 -8.64 9.50
N TYR A 57 12.37 -8.18 10.26
CA TYR A 57 12.53 -7.68 11.62
C TYR A 57 13.53 -6.53 11.72
N ARG A 58 13.66 -5.72 10.67
CA ARG A 58 14.45 -4.49 10.75
C ARG A 58 13.63 -3.44 11.48
N SER A 59 14.29 -2.67 12.32
CA SER A 59 13.73 -1.52 13.02
C SER A 59 14.86 -0.55 13.35
N PHE A 60 14.54 0.73 13.45
CA PHE A 60 15.55 1.79 13.52
C PHE A 60 15.24 2.72 14.69
N ASP A 61 16.25 3.05 15.49
CA ASP A 61 16.07 3.81 16.74
C ASP A 61 15.61 5.24 16.49
N ASN A 62 15.95 5.79 15.32
CA ASN A 62 15.54 7.12 14.90
C ASN A 62 15.39 7.22 13.37
N PRO A 63 14.70 8.26 12.86
CA PRO A 63 14.50 8.47 11.43
C PRO A 63 15.78 8.57 10.59
N ALA A 64 16.87 9.11 11.14
CA ALA A 64 18.12 9.27 10.42
C ALA A 64 18.83 7.92 10.20
N GLU A 65 18.76 7.00 11.17
CA GLU A 65 19.25 5.62 11.01
C GLU A 65 18.49 4.92 9.87
N PHE A 66 17.17 5.08 9.81
CA PHE A 66 16.36 4.55 8.72
C PHE A 66 16.73 5.14 7.35
N GLU A 67 16.85 6.47 7.26
CA GLU A 67 17.25 7.16 6.02
C GLU A 67 18.61 6.65 5.51
N ASN A 68 19.59 6.55 6.41
CA ASN A 68 20.94 6.09 6.08
C ASN A 68 20.95 4.64 5.61
N GLU A 69 20.30 3.73 6.34
CA GLU A 69 20.28 2.31 5.98
C GLU A 69 19.45 2.04 4.72
N LEU A 70 18.32 2.74 4.51
CA LEU A 70 17.54 2.60 3.27
C LEU A 70 18.34 3.08 2.06
N CYS A 71 19.05 4.21 2.16
CA CYS A 71 19.91 4.70 1.08
C CYS A 71 21.09 3.77 0.82
N LYS A 72 21.72 3.23 1.89
CA LYS A 72 22.88 2.34 1.78
C LYS A 72 22.52 1.00 1.16
N ILE A 73 21.41 0.39 1.60
CA ILE A 73 20.99 -0.94 1.12
C ILE A 73 20.28 -0.83 -0.22
N SER A 74 19.50 0.23 -0.44
CA SER A 74 18.73 0.45 -1.67
C SER A 74 17.92 -0.79 -2.12
N PRO A 75 17.00 -1.31 -1.28
CA PRO A 75 16.34 -2.58 -1.54
C PRO A 75 15.39 -2.52 -2.75
N HIS A 76 15.25 -3.66 -3.45
CA HIS A 76 14.30 -3.84 -4.56
C HIS A 76 12.86 -3.68 -4.11
N LYS A 77 12.53 -4.12 -2.88
CA LYS A 77 11.23 -3.87 -2.26
C LYS A 77 11.42 -3.49 -0.80
N LEU A 78 10.58 -2.59 -0.33
CA LEU A 78 10.42 -2.23 1.08
C LEU A 78 9.00 -2.59 1.49
N ASP A 79 8.88 -3.47 2.47
CA ASP A 79 7.59 -3.81 3.08
C ASP A 79 7.53 -3.29 4.52
N ILE A 80 6.34 -2.89 4.94
CA ILE A 80 6.06 -2.33 6.27
C ILE A 80 5.21 -3.32 7.05
N GLY A 81 5.59 -3.56 8.31
CA GLY A 81 4.92 -4.47 9.22
C GLY A 81 4.26 -3.78 10.42
N ALA A 82 4.05 -4.59 11.46
CA ALA A 82 3.40 -4.15 12.69
C ALA A 82 4.29 -3.19 13.52
N PHE A 83 3.64 -2.54 14.48
CA PHE A 83 4.26 -2.10 15.71
C PHE A 83 4.32 -3.26 16.69
N TYR A 84 5.47 -3.47 17.32
CA TYR A 84 5.71 -4.57 18.27
C TYR A 84 5.84 -4.08 19.71
N SER A 85 5.78 -4.99 20.69
CA SER A 85 6.03 -4.69 22.10
C SER A 85 7.46 -4.20 22.35
N HIS A 86 8.42 -4.76 21.60
CA HIS A 86 9.83 -4.39 21.60
C HIS A 86 10.30 -4.07 20.18
N LYS A 87 11.52 -3.55 20.06
CA LYS A 87 12.15 -3.29 18.76
C LYS A 87 12.28 -4.60 17.98
N PRO A 88 11.76 -4.71 16.75
CA PRO A 88 11.88 -5.90 15.92
C PRO A 88 13.31 -6.46 15.81
N LYS A 89 14.34 -5.60 15.71
CA LYS A 89 15.75 -6.03 15.65
C LYS A 89 16.21 -6.83 16.88
N ASP A 90 15.50 -6.69 17.99
CA ASP A 90 15.78 -7.34 19.28
C ASP A 90 14.80 -8.48 19.58
N ASN A 91 14.01 -8.96 18.60
CA ASN A 91 12.93 -9.94 18.83
C ASN A 91 13.36 -11.22 19.57
N LYS A 92 14.61 -11.68 19.42
CA LYS A 92 15.14 -12.87 20.09
C LYS A 92 15.49 -12.64 21.57
N LYS A 93 15.53 -11.39 22.03
CA LYS A 93 15.89 -11.03 23.41
C LYS A 93 14.70 -11.08 24.37
N TYR A 94 13.47 -11.14 23.86
CA TYR A 94 12.25 -10.99 24.65
C TYR A 94 11.29 -12.15 24.38
N SER A 95 10.82 -12.82 25.44
CA SER A 95 9.84 -13.91 25.33
C SER A 95 8.42 -13.40 25.08
N ASP A 96 8.14 -12.13 25.39
CA ASP A 96 6.86 -11.44 25.20
C ASP A 96 6.83 -10.54 23.94
N PHE A 97 7.75 -10.78 22.99
CA PHE A 97 7.77 -10.11 21.69
C PHE A 97 6.50 -10.44 20.88
N LYS A 98 5.64 -9.44 20.66
CA LYS A 98 4.38 -9.60 19.93
C LYS A 98 3.98 -8.34 19.18
N ALA A 99 3.24 -8.51 18.09
CA ALA A 99 2.64 -7.40 17.35
C ALA A 99 1.48 -6.80 18.18
N VAL A 100 1.41 -5.46 18.23
CA VAL A 100 0.49 -4.69 19.08
C VAL A 100 -0.51 -3.91 18.21
N GLU A 101 -0.02 -3.22 17.19
CA GLU A 101 -0.83 -2.40 16.29
C GLU A 101 -0.34 -2.55 14.85
N ARG A 102 -1.24 -2.41 13.89
CA ARG A 102 -0.90 -2.30 12.46
C ARG A 102 -2.07 -1.68 11.72
N GLU A 103 -1.82 -0.84 10.74
CA GLU A 103 -2.82 -0.39 9.78
C GLU A 103 -3.71 -1.54 9.31
N LEU A 104 -5.01 -1.30 9.20
CA LEU A 104 -5.89 -2.23 8.49
C LEU A 104 -5.61 -2.03 7.00
N VAL A 105 -5.32 -3.13 6.30
CA VAL A 105 -4.89 -3.06 4.90
C VAL A 105 -5.75 -3.94 4.01
N PHE A 106 -5.94 -3.47 2.78
CA PHE A 106 -6.60 -4.23 1.73
C PHE A 106 -5.72 -4.30 0.50
N ASP A 107 -5.70 -5.44 -0.18
CA ASP A 107 -5.04 -5.63 -1.48
C ASP A 107 -6.07 -6.09 -2.50
N ILE A 108 -6.01 -5.50 -3.68
CA ILE A 108 -6.91 -5.74 -4.81
C ILE A 108 -6.04 -5.87 -6.05
N ASP A 109 -5.98 -7.07 -6.62
CA ASP A 109 -5.23 -7.35 -7.84
C ASP A 109 -6.18 -7.70 -9.00
N LEU A 110 -5.90 -7.16 -10.19
CA LEU A 110 -6.61 -7.52 -11.42
C LEU A 110 -6.56 -9.02 -11.79
N THR A 111 -5.70 -9.84 -11.18
CA THR A 111 -5.77 -11.30 -11.34
C THR A 111 -7.03 -11.92 -10.80
N ASP A 112 -7.60 -11.35 -9.74
CA ASP A 112 -8.84 -11.87 -9.15
C ASP A 112 -10.03 -11.67 -10.09
N TYR A 113 -9.89 -10.78 -11.08
CA TYR A 113 -10.86 -10.52 -12.13
C TYR A 113 -10.60 -11.36 -13.40
N GLY A 114 -9.64 -12.29 -13.41
CA GLY A 114 -9.24 -13.06 -14.60
C GLY A 114 -10.38 -13.79 -15.32
N SER A 115 -11.42 -14.21 -14.60
CA SER A 115 -12.59 -14.88 -15.20
C SER A 115 -13.45 -13.94 -16.07
N VAL A 116 -13.52 -12.65 -15.72
CA VAL A 116 -14.35 -11.64 -16.40
C VAL A 116 -13.54 -10.67 -17.26
N ARG A 117 -12.23 -10.57 -16.98
CA ARG A 117 -11.29 -9.70 -17.66
C ARG A 117 -10.84 -10.31 -18.98
N LYS A 118 -11.43 -9.86 -20.09
CA LYS A 118 -11.13 -10.39 -21.44
C LYS A 118 -10.19 -9.52 -22.29
N CYS A 119 -9.96 -8.26 -21.92
CA CYS A 119 -9.15 -7.33 -22.71
C CYS A 119 -7.63 -7.50 -22.52
N CYS A 120 -7.19 -8.21 -21.48
CA CYS A 120 -5.80 -8.41 -21.13
C CYS A 120 -5.64 -9.74 -20.41
N SER A 121 -4.50 -10.40 -20.59
CA SER A 121 -4.10 -11.60 -19.87
C SER A 121 -3.02 -11.29 -18.84
N GLU A 122 -2.92 -12.18 -17.83
CA GLU A 122 -1.86 -12.19 -16.82
C GLU A 122 -1.65 -10.80 -16.19
N ALA A 123 -0.49 -10.21 -16.42
CA ALA A 123 -0.02 -9.03 -15.72
C ALA A 123 0.08 -7.78 -16.58
N LYS A 124 -0.37 -7.83 -17.83
CA LYS A 124 -0.64 -6.63 -18.64
C LYS A 124 -1.74 -5.82 -17.98
N VAL A 125 -1.93 -4.55 -18.29
CA VAL A 125 -3.06 -3.72 -17.83
C VAL A 125 -3.41 -2.74 -18.94
N CYS A 126 -4.68 -2.40 -19.08
CA CYS A 126 -5.16 -1.32 -19.93
C CYS A 126 -6.31 -0.57 -19.25
N GLU A 127 -6.68 0.58 -19.82
CA GLU A 127 -7.77 1.43 -19.33
C GLU A 127 -9.10 0.68 -19.14
N LYS A 128 -9.39 -0.32 -19.98
CA LYS A 128 -10.63 -1.11 -19.89
C LYS A 128 -10.68 -1.94 -18.60
N CYS A 129 -9.63 -2.71 -18.30
CA CYS A 129 -9.62 -3.50 -17.08
C CYS A 129 -9.32 -2.68 -15.83
N TRP A 130 -8.65 -1.53 -15.95
CA TRP A 130 -8.44 -0.63 -14.81
C TRP A 130 -9.75 -0.16 -14.17
N ARG A 131 -10.84 -0.08 -14.94
CA ARG A 131 -12.19 0.22 -14.41
C ARG A 131 -12.63 -0.73 -13.29
N PHE A 132 -12.18 -1.98 -13.26
CA PHE A 132 -12.47 -2.88 -12.13
C PHE A 132 -11.83 -2.37 -10.84
N ILE A 133 -10.59 -1.89 -10.91
CA ILE A 133 -9.90 -1.28 -9.78
C ILE A 133 -10.58 0.03 -9.38
N SER A 134 -10.96 0.88 -10.35
CA SER A 134 -11.64 2.14 -10.06
C SER A 134 -12.97 1.91 -9.30
N VAL A 135 -13.79 0.95 -9.75
CA VAL A 135 -15.02 0.56 -9.05
C VAL A 135 -14.72 -0.01 -7.67
N ALA A 136 -13.70 -0.88 -7.55
CA ALA A 136 -13.32 -1.47 -6.28
C ALA A 136 -12.91 -0.42 -5.24
N VAL A 137 -12.08 0.55 -5.63
CA VAL A 137 -11.67 1.69 -4.79
C VAL A 137 -12.90 2.51 -4.37
N GLN A 138 -13.76 2.90 -5.30
CA GLN A 138 -14.94 3.72 -5.00
C GLN A 138 -15.91 3.04 -4.04
N VAL A 139 -16.19 1.76 -4.25
CA VAL A 139 -17.11 0.98 -3.40
C VAL A 139 -16.51 0.79 -2.01
N LEU A 140 -15.26 0.35 -1.91
CA LEU A 140 -14.64 0.08 -0.61
C LEU A 140 -14.36 1.37 0.16
N ASP A 141 -13.92 2.45 -0.48
CA ASP A 141 -13.70 3.72 0.21
C ASP A 141 -14.99 4.24 0.84
N LYS A 142 -16.11 4.15 0.10
CA LYS A 142 -17.44 4.52 0.58
C LYS A 142 -17.87 3.67 1.79
N LEU A 143 -17.73 2.34 1.69
CA LEU A 143 -18.08 1.41 2.76
C LEU A 143 -17.19 1.56 4.01
N LEU A 144 -15.95 2.05 3.86
CA LEU A 144 -15.05 2.33 4.98
C LEU A 144 -15.33 3.69 5.64
N GLU A 145 -15.80 4.67 4.86
CA GLU A 145 -16.01 6.06 5.29
C GLU A 145 -17.30 6.30 6.07
N GLU A 146 -18.42 5.68 5.67
CA GLU A 146 -19.75 6.11 6.13
C GLU A 146 -19.93 6.10 7.67
N PRO A 147 -20.26 7.25 8.29
CA PRO A 147 -20.33 7.37 9.74
C PRO A 147 -21.58 6.70 10.34
N ALA A 148 -21.38 6.02 11.47
CA ALA A 148 -22.41 5.26 12.18
C ALA A 148 -23.45 6.17 12.87
N TYR A 149 -24.49 6.58 12.14
CA TYR A 149 -25.65 7.29 12.71
C TYR A 149 -26.98 6.53 12.58
N SER A 150 -27.01 5.38 11.89
CA SER A 150 -28.19 4.49 11.85
C SER A 150 -27.77 3.02 11.75
N ALA A 151 -28.70 2.11 12.04
CA ALA A 151 -28.50 0.66 12.17
C ALA A 151 -28.00 -0.09 10.91
N LEU A 152 -27.58 0.62 9.86
CA LEU A 152 -27.25 0.09 8.54
C LEU A 152 -26.01 0.73 7.86
N GLU A 153 -25.03 1.34 8.56
CA GLU A 153 -23.78 1.77 7.86
C GLU A 153 -22.49 1.90 8.72
N HIS A 154 -21.33 1.67 8.08
CA HIS A 154 -20.32 0.71 8.57
C HIS A 154 -18.89 1.30 8.71
N PHE A 155 -18.29 1.12 9.90
CA PHE A 155 -16.92 1.48 10.33
C PHE A 155 -16.56 2.94 10.60
N GLY A 156 -16.86 3.90 9.70
CA GLY A 156 -16.55 5.32 9.90
C GLY A 156 -15.04 5.62 10.03
N PHE A 157 -14.20 4.96 9.24
CA PHE A 157 -12.76 5.23 9.18
C PHE A 157 -12.49 6.47 8.34
N LYS A 158 -11.72 7.44 8.84
CA LYS A 158 -11.47 8.73 8.19
C LYS A 158 -10.16 8.77 7.41
N ALA A 159 -9.12 8.11 7.90
CA ALA A 159 -7.79 8.13 7.33
C ALA A 159 -7.59 6.91 6.45
N ARG A 160 -7.85 7.05 5.14
CA ARG A 160 -7.76 5.97 4.17
C ARG A 160 -6.85 6.40 3.03
N MET A 161 -5.83 5.61 2.72
CA MET A 161 -4.92 5.86 1.62
C MET A 161 -4.94 4.68 0.65
N TRP A 162 -5.33 4.96 -0.59
CA TRP A 162 -5.23 4.02 -1.69
C TRP A 162 -3.91 4.24 -2.43
N VAL A 163 -3.17 3.17 -2.69
CA VAL A 163 -1.83 3.21 -3.27
C VAL A 163 -1.79 2.30 -4.47
N PHE A 164 -1.36 2.80 -5.61
CA PHE A 164 -1.09 1.94 -6.76
C PHE A 164 0.01 0.93 -6.43
N SER A 165 -0.17 -0.35 -6.74
CA SER A 165 0.81 -1.41 -6.38
C SER A 165 2.11 -1.37 -7.21
N GLY A 166 2.17 -0.47 -8.20
CA GLY A 166 3.24 -0.34 -9.19
C GLY A 166 3.02 -1.20 -10.45
N ARG A 167 1.96 -2.01 -10.49
CA ARG A 167 1.65 -2.85 -11.67
C ARG A 167 0.17 -2.86 -12.05
N ARG A 168 -0.65 -3.59 -11.30
CA ARG A 168 -2.01 -3.97 -11.74
C ARG A 168 -3.06 -4.03 -10.64
N GLY A 169 -2.73 -3.48 -9.49
CA GLY A 169 -3.59 -3.52 -8.32
C GLY A 169 -3.42 -2.26 -7.48
N VAL A 170 -4.13 -2.24 -6.36
CA VAL A 170 -4.06 -1.17 -5.38
C VAL A 170 -4.03 -1.75 -3.98
N HIS A 171 -3.36 -1.05 -3.07
CA HIS A 171 -3.37 -1.32 -1.66
C HIS A 171 -4.14 -0.20 -0.95
N CYS A 172 -5.03 -0.54 -0.02
CA CYS A 172 -5.61 0.43 0.90
C CYS A 172 -4.90 0.33 2.24
N TRP A 173 -4.58 1.48 2.84
CA TRP A 173 -4.05 1.61 4.19
C TRP A 173 -5.03 2.45 5.00
N VAL A 174 -5.67 1.85 6.00
CA VAL A 174 -6.54 2.54 6.95
C VAL A 174 -5.72 2.89 8.20
N GLY A 175 -5.53 4.19 8.38
CA GLY A 175 -4.65 4.80 9.35
C GLY A 175 -5.33 5.25 10.63
N ASP A 176 -6.65 5.13 10.82
CA ASP A 176 -7.32 5.50 12.08
C ASP A 176 -6.78 4.69 13.28
N GLU A 177 -6.66 5.30 14.46
CA GLU A 177 -6.15 4.58 15.64
C GLU A 177 -7.00 3.34 15.98
N LYS A 178 -8.33 3.45 15.87
CA LYS A 178 -9.25 2.31 16.08
C LYS A 178 -9.00 1.17 15.08
N ALA A 179 -8.67 1.49 13.82
CA ALA A 179 -8.33 0.49 12.82
C ALA A 179 -6.98 -0.17 13.13
N ARG A 180 -5.99 0.62 13.54
CA ARG A 180 -4.65 0.13 13.89
C ARG A 180 -4.67 -0.88 15.03
N LYS A 181 -5.59 -0.69 15.99
CA LYS A 181 -5.77 -1.53 17.18
C LYS A 181 -6.72 -2.71 16.98
N LEU A 182 -7.31 -2.92 15.80
CA LEU A 182 -8.17 -4.07 15.55
C LEU A 182 -7.41 -5.38 15.78
N THR A 183 -8.04 -6.28 16.54
CA THR A 183 -7.59 -7.66 16.71
C THR A 183 -7.70 -8.43 15.39
N ASN A 184 -7.06 -9.59 15.28
CA ASN A 184 -7.22 -10.44 14.10
C ASN A 184 -8.69 -10.80 13.84
N ALA A 185 -9.48 -11.05 14.89
CA ALA A 185 -10.91 -11.32 14.76
C ALA A 185 -11.68 -10.09 14.21
N GLY A 186 -11.38 -8.89 14.71
CA GLY A 186 -11.98 -7.66 14.20
C GLY A 186 -11.61 -7.40 12.73
N ARG A 187 -10.35 -7.64 12.34
CA ARG A 187 -9.90 -7.54 10.94
C ARG A 187 -10.64 -8.52 10.04
N SER A 188 -10.77 -9.78 10.46
CA SER A 188 -11.53 -10.78 9.73
C SER A 188 -13.00 -10.39 9.57
N ALA A 189 -13.64 -9.89 10.63
CA ALA A 189 -15.03 -9.45 10.58
C ALA A 189 -15.24 -8.28 9.60
N VAL A 190 -14.32 -7.31 9.56
CA VAL A 190 -14.36 -6.21 8.59
C VAL A 190 -14.27 -6.74 7.17
N ALA A 191 -13.32 -7.65 6.91
CA ALA A 191 -13.10 -8.15 5.57
C ALA A 191 -14.21 -9.12 5.09
N GLU A 192 -14.79 -9.89 6.00
CA GLU A 192 -15.99 -10.69 5.76
C GLU A 192 -17.18 -9.78 5.40
N TYR A 193 -17.39 -8.71 6.18
CA TYR A 193 -18.43 -7.72 5.92
C TYR A 193 -18.29 -7.09 4.53
N LEU A 194 -17.06 -6.73 4.14
CA LEU A 194 -16.78 -6.12 2.84
C LEU A 194 -16.85 -7.13 1.68
N SER A 195 -16.91 -8.44 1.95
CA SER A 195 -17.01 -9.46 0.91
C SER A 195 -18.48 -9.72 0.55
N LEU A 196 -18.84 -9.63 -0.74
CA LEU A 196 -20.20 -9.97 -1.17
C LEU A 196 -20.51 -11.46 -0.96
N ILE A 197 -21.53 -11.74 -0.14
CA ILE A 197 -22.20 -13.03 -0.08
C ILE A 197 -23.47 -12.92 -0.91
N VAL A 198 -23.50 -13.57 -2.08
CA VAL A 198 -24.73 -13.67 -2.89
C VAL A 198 -25.51 -14.91 -2.49
N ILE A 199 -26.74 -14.71 -1.99
CA ILE A 199 -27.67 -15.80 -1.68
C ILE A 199 -28.49 -16.12 -2.93
N ALA A 200 -28.54 -17.40 -3.31
CA ALA A 200 -29.12 -17.86 -4.57
C ALA A 200 -30.61 -17.51 -4.77
N SER A 201 -31.35 -17.21 -3.70
CA SER A 201 -32.78 -16.89 -3.73
C SER A 201 -33.12 -15.53 -4.38
N ASP A 202 -32.17 -14.60 -4.48
CA ASP A 202 -32.42 -13.23 -4.96
C ASP A 202 -32.15 -12.99 -6.46
N LEU A 203 -31.67 -14.00 -7.20
CA LEU A 203 -31.28 -13.84 -8.61
C LEU A 203 -32.46 -13.60 -9.56
N GLY A 204 -33.67 -14.05 -9.22
CA GLY A 204 -34.81 -14.12 -10.16
C GLY A 204 -35.42 -12.76 -10.56
N LYS A 205 -35.46 -11.77 -9.66
CA LYS A 205 -36.14 -10.47 -9.91
C LYS A 205 -35.19 -9.33 -10.31
N ASN A 206 -33.89 -9.47 -10.04
CA ASN A 206 -32.88 -8.43 -10.23
C ASN A 206 -31.64 -8.97 -10.97
N PHE A 207 -31.82 -9.92 -11.88
CA PHE A 207 -30.72 -10.65 -12.54
C PHE A 207 -29.61 -9.73 -13.06
N LEU A 208 -29.94 -8.68 -13.82
CA LEU A 208 -28.93 -7.75 -14.36
C LEU A 208 -28.15 -7.02 -13.26
N ARG A 209 -28.83 -6.57 -12.19
CA ARG A 209 -28.18 -5.90 -11.07
C ARG A 209 -27.22 -6.85 -10.34
N TRP A 210 -27.66 -8.08 -10.09
CA TRP A 210 -26.82 -9.12 -9.47
C TRP A 210 -25.67 -9.56 -10.38
N PHE A 211 -25.91 -9.66 -11.67
CA PHE A 211 -24.90 -9.97 -12.67
C PHE A 211 -23.78 -8.92 -12.68
N VAL A 212 -24.16 -7.63 -12.71
CA VAL A 212 -23.20 -6.52 -12.62
C VAL A 212 -22.42 -6.60 -11.30
N LEU A 213 -23.12 -6.66 -10.15
CA LEU A 213 -22.47 -6.75 -8.84
C LEU A 213 -21.52 -7.94 -8.73
N TRP A 214 -21.94 -9.14 -9.13
CA TRP A 214 -21.12 -10.35 -9.08
C TRP A 214 -19.81 -10.22 -9.88
N HIS A 215 -19.85 -9.51 -11.00
CA HIS A 215 -18.71 -9.37 -11.89
C HIS A 215 -17.84 -8.13 -11.61
N THR A 216 -18.40 -7.06 -11.04
CA THR A 216 -17.68 -5.79 -10.83
C THR A 216 -17.36 -5.49 -9.37
N TYR A 217 -17.97 -6.17 -8.39
CA TYR A 217 -17.73 -5.87 -6.99
C TYR A 217 -16.27 -6.13 -6.57
N PRO A 218 -15.72 -5.33 -5.63
CA PRO A 218 -14.37 -5.51 -5.11
C PRO A 218 -14.04 -6.96 -4.70
N ARG A 219 -12.91 -7.46 -5.19
CA ARG A 219 -12.34 -8.75 -4.79
C ARG A 219 -11.15 -8.46 -3.89
N LEU A 220 -11.33 -8.72 -2.60
CA LEU A 220 -10.24 -8.62 -1.63
C LEU A 220 -9.32 -9.83 -1.79
N ASP A 221 -8.01 -9.61 -1.86
CA ASP A 221 -7.05 -10.72 -1.84
C ASP A 221 -7.17 -11.45 -0.49
N VAL A 222 -7.57 -12.71 -0.57
CA VAL A 222 -7.75 -13.58 0.59
C VAL A 222 -6.46 -13.82 1.36
N ASN A 223 -5.30 -13.54 0.76
CA ASN A 223 -3.99 -13.65 1.40
C ASN A 223 -3.51 -12.33 2.03
N VAL A 224 -4.28 -11.24 1.90
CA VAL A 224 -3.97 -9.93 2.50
C VAL A 224 -5.09 -9.43 3.43
N SER A 225 -6.36 -9.74 3.14
CA SER A 225 -7.51 -9.13 3.81
C SER A 225 -8.42 -10.08 4.59
N THR A 226 -8.55 -11.36 4.24
CA THR A 226 -9.56 -12.24 4.87
C THR A 226 -8.99 -13.58 5.34
N VAL A 227 -9.26 -13.97 6.59
CA VAL A 227 -9.24 -15.39 6.98
C VAL A 227 -10.60 -16.01 6.62
N ILE A 228 -10.84 -16.28 5.33
CA ILE A 228 -12.01 -17.08 4.93
C ILE A 228 -11.53 -18.16 3.95
N LYS A 229 -11.41 -19.39 4.44
CA LYS A 229 -11.52 -20.57 3.59
C LYS A 229 -12.97 -20.98 3.58
N ARG A 230 -13.57 -21.02 2.38
CA ARG A 230 -14.78 -21.79 2.10
C ARG A 230 -14.52 -23.23 2.58
N THR A 231 -15.21 -23.68 3.62
CA THR A 231 -15.19 -25.10 3.98
C THR A 231 -16.31 -25.82 3.24
N ASN A 232 -15.97 -26.98 2.69
CA ASN A 232 -16.49 -28.20 3.27
C ASN A 232 -15.30 -29.13 3.56
N ILE A 233 -15.34 -29.76 4.73
CA ILE A 233 -14.45 -30.83 5.22
C ILE A 233 -13.13 -30.35 5.87
N LEU A 234 -13.17 -30.38 7.22
CA LEU A 234 -12.16 -30.82 8.18
C LEU A 234 -10.68 -30.42 7.96
N GLU A 235 -10.17 -29.65 8.93
CA GLU A 235 -8.75 -29.37 9.22
C GLU A 235 -7.84 -28.95 8.06
N ILE A 236 -7.80 -27.64 7.74
CA ILE A 236 -6.69 -27.10 6.93
C ILE A 236 -6.22 -25.74 7.45
N LEU A 237 -5.23 -25.80 8.33
CA LEU A 237 -4.18 -24.81 8.64
C LEU A 237 -4.62 -23.35 8.83
N LYS A 238 -4.54 -22.88 10.10
CA LYS A 238 -4.29 -21.47 10.45
C LYS A 238 -2.99 -21.03 9.78
N THR A 239 -3.05 -20.22 8.73
CA THR A 239 -1.86 -19.57 8.19
C THR A 239 -2.11 -18.08 7.99
N VAL A 240 -1.74 -17.34 9.06
CA VAL A 240 -1.19 -15.99 9.13
C VAL A 240 -1.80 -14.91 8.21
N LEU A 241 -2.96 -14.39 8.63
CA LEU A 241 -3.35 -13.00 8.37
C LEU A 241 -3.50 -12.28 9.71
N GLY A 242 -2.35 -11.95 10.29
CA GLY A 242 -2.24 -11.37 11.61
C GLY A 242 -1.78 -9.92 11.58
N LEU A 243 -1.80 -9.29 12.75
CA LEU A 243 -1.10 -8.01 12.99
C LEU A 243 0.35 -7.98 12.47
N ASN A 244 1.00 -9.13 12.23
CA ASN A 244 2.37 -9.27 11.73
C ASN A 244 2.53 -9.39 10.20
N HIS A 245 1.46 -9.27 9.41
CA HIS A 245 1.55 -9.31 7.94
C HIS A 245 2.30 -8.08 7.40
N LEU A 246 3.21 -8.33 6.46
CA LEU A 246 3.97 -7.30 5.75
C LEU A 246 3.23 -6.89 4.49
N LEU A 247 3.24 -5.61 4.16
CA LEU A 247 2.71 -5.12 2.89
C LEU A 247 3.66 -4.12 2.27
N LYS A 248 3.76 -4.16 0.93
CA LYS A 248 4.60 -3.25 0.16
C LYS A 248 4.32 -1.80 0.50
N SER A 249 5.38 -1.09 0.86
CA SER A 249 5.37 0.32 1.20
C SER A 249 4.86 1.20 0.05
N PRO A 250 4.12 2.28 0.35
CA PRO A 250 4.01 3.42 -0.54
C PRO A 250 5.40 3.91 -0.96
N PHE A 251 5.48 4.46 -2.18
CA PHE A 251 6.71 4.97 -2.82
C PHE A 251 7.79 3.91 -3.11
N CYS A 252 7.50 2.62 -2.98
CA CYS A 252 8.38 1.57 -3.52
C CYS A 252 8.43 1.58 -5.04
N ILE A 253 9.58 1.24 -5.61
CA ILE A 253 9.71 0.97 -7.04
C ILE A 253 9.28 -0.47 -7.32
N HIS A 254 8.41 -0.68 -8.31
CA HIS A 254 8.07 -2.04 -8.74
C HIS A 254 9.16 -2.59 -9.67
N PRO A 255 9.87 -3.69 -9.31
CA PRO A 255 11.10 -4.07 -10.01
C PRO A 255 10.97 -4.33 -11.52
N LYS A 256 9.82 -4.88 -11.94
CA LYS A 256 9.58 -5.22 -13.37
C LYS A 256 9.05 -4.07 -14.22
N THR A 257 8.53 -3.01 -13.61
CA THR A 257 7.85 -1.93 -14.34
C THR A 257 8.53 -0.58 -14.15
N GLY A 258 9.37 -0.43 -13.12
CA GLY A 258 9.98 0.84 -12.75
C GLY A 258 9.01 1.84 -12.13
N ASN A 259 7.70 1.55 -12.14
CA ASN A 259 6.67 2.42 -11.59
C ASN A 259 6.83 2.58 -10.09
N VAL A 260 6.57 3.79 -9.61
CA VAL A 260 6.46 4.10 -8.18
C VAL A 260 5.10 3.67 -7.66
N ALA A 261 5.05 3.10 -6.46
CA ALA A 261 3.81 2.78 -5.74
C ALA A 261 3.18 4.06 -5.16
N VAL A 262 2.43 4.80 -5.99
CA VAL A 262 1.97 6.15 -5.67
C VAL A 262 0.61 6.20 -4.95
N PRO A 263 0.44 7.05 -3.93
CA PRO A 263 -0.87 7.34 -3.32
C PRO A 263 -1.83 8.03 -4.29
N LEU A 264 -3.04 7.50 -4.41
CA LEU A 264 -4.05 7.88 -5.39
C LEU A 264 -5.10 8.81 -4.78
N ASP A 265 -5.62 9.72 -5.61
CA ASP A 265 -6.79 10.52 -5.29
C ASP A 265 -8.06 9.73 -5.64
N VAL A 266 -8.83 9.35 -4.62
CA VAL A 266 -10.08 8.58 -4.77
C VAL A 266 -11.08 9.31 -5.65
N GLY A 267 -11.16 10.65 -5.56
CA GLY A 267 -12.07 11.46 -6.36
C GLY A 267 -11.72 11.48 -7.85
N LYS A 268 -10.48 11.11 -8.20
CA LYS A 268 -9.97 11.08 -9.58
C LYS A 268 -9.57 9.67 -10.03
N ILE A 269 -9.94 8.62 -9.29
CA ILE A 269 -9.47 7.25 -9.59
C ILE A 269 -9.88 6.73 -10.98
N SER A 270 -11.04 7.17 -11.49
CA SER A 270 -11.51 6.82 -12.84
C SER A 270 -10.70 7.49 -13.96
N GLN A 271 -9.94 8.54 -13.64
CA GLN A 271 -9.08 9.29 -14.55
C GLN A 271 -7.61 8.85 -14.44
N PHE A 272 -7.27 8.00 -13.46
CA PHE A 272 -5.89 7.55 -13.28
C PHE A 272 -5.48 6.64 -14.43
N ASP A 273 -4.51 7.09 -15.22
CA ASP A 273 -3.86 6.30 -16.26
C ASP A 273 -2.60 5.63 -15.71
N VAL A 274 -2.63 4.30 -15.66
CA VAL A 274 -1.51 3.44 -15.24
C VAL A 274 -0.29 3.62 -16.15
N SER A 275 -0.51 3.99 -17.42
CA SER A 275 0.54 4.12 -18.43
C SER A 275 1.42 5.36 -18.18
N THR A 276 0.86 6.40 -17.57
CA THR A 276 1.56 7.65 -17.23
C THR A 276 2.06 7.69 -15.79
N CYS A 277 1.99 6.57 -15.06
CA CYS A 277 2.45 6.49 -13.69
C CYS A 277 3.95 6.86 -13.60
N PRO A 278 4.39 7.64 -12.61
CA PRO A 278 5.79 7.99 -12.46
C PRO A 278 6.68 6.75 -12.38
N ARG A 279 7.75 6.75 -13.18
CA ARG A 279 8.74 5.67 -13.20
C ARG A 279 10.11 6.17 -12.75
N VAL A 280 10.87 5.29 -12.13
CA VAL A 280 12.18 5.62 -11.55
C VAL A 280 13.16 6.23 -12.56
N ASP A 281 13.21 5.70 -13.79
CA ASP A 281 14.04 6.20 -14.90
C ASP A 281 13.64 7.64 -15.28
N THR A 282 12.33 7.88 -15.35
CA THR A 282 11.78 9.18 -15.73
C THR A 282 12.02 10.22 -14.63
N LEU A 283 11.79 9.86 -13.37
CA LEU A 283 11.99 10.73 -12.22
C LEU A 283 13.45 11.14 -12.03
N ILE A 284 14.39 10.22 -12.24
CA ILE A 284 15.83 10.52 -12.18
C ILE A 284 16.22 11.51 -13.30
N ASN A 285 15.68 11.31 -14.51
CA ASN A 285 15.93 12.20 -15.64
C ASN A 285 15.34 13.60 -15.42
N GLU A 286 14.12 13.70 -14.89
CA GLU A 286 13.48 14.97 -14.52
C GLU A 286 14.35 15.73 -13.50
N LEU A 287 14.74 15.07 -12.42
CA LEU A 287 15.57 15.70 -11.39
C LEU A 287 16.94 16.13 -11.94
N SER A 288 17.55 15.31 -12.81
CA SER A 288 18.85 15.63 -13.42
C SER A 288 18.81 16.90 -14.27
N LYS A 289 17.72 17.12 -15.01
CA LYS A 289 17.52 18.36 -15.80
C LYS A 289 17.43 19.59 -14.90
N VAL A 290 16.64 19.51 -13.84
CA VAL A 290 16.45 20.62 -12.88
C VAL A 290 17.78 21.03 -12.26
N LEU A 291 18.63 20.07 -11.88
CA LEU A 291 19.93 20.36 -11.27
C LEU A 291 20.92 21.04 -12.22
N VAL A 292 20.85 20.72 -13.52
CA VAL A 292 21.66 21.37 -14.55
C VAL A 292 21.18 22.81 -14.78
N GLU A 293 19.87 23.03 -14.85
CA GLU A 293 19.28 24.33 -15.13
C GLU A 293 19.47 25.32 -13.97
N GLU A 294 19.19 24.88 -12.74
CA GLU A 294 19.16 25.77 -11.57
C GLU A 294 20.56 26.09 -10.98
N HIS A 295 21.66 25.58 -11.55
CA HIS A 295 23.03 25.74 -11.02
C HIS A 295 23.11 25.48 -9.50
N VAL A 296 22.29 24.55 -8.99
CA VAL A 296 22.13 24.35 -7.55
C VAL A 296 23.44 23.82 -7.00
N LYS A 297 24.13 24.63 -6.19
CA LYS A 297 25.28 24.19 -5.41
C LYS A 297 24.85 22.99 -4.57
N GLU A 298 25.65 21.91 -4.58
CA GLU A 298 25.40 20.62 -3.91
C GLU A 298 25.02 20.72 -2.41
N ASN A 299 25.20 21.89 -1.78
CA ASN A 299 25.00 22.12 -0.35
C ASN A 299 23.56 22.44 0.09
N ARG A 300 22.57 22.62 -0.81
CA ARG A 300 21.16 22.75 -0.40
C ARG A 300 20.49 21.38 -0.43
N LYS A 301 19.95 20.92 0.71
CA LYS A 301 19.16 19.67 0.81
C LYS A 301 17.84 19.84 0.02
N LEU A 302 17.91 19.68 -1.31
CA LEU A 302 16.77 19.75 -2.22
C LEU A 302 15.82 18.59 -1.94
N LEU A 303 14.52 18.88 -1.82
CA LEU A 303 13.49 17.85 -1.75
C LEU A 303 13.20 17.38 -3.18
N GLY A 304 13.99 16.43 -3.70
CA GLY A 304 13.99 16.11 -5.13
C GLY A 304 12.61 15.71 -5.69
N TYR A 305 11.77 15.02 -4.91
CA TYR A 305 10.39 14.71 -5.35
C TYR A 305 9.53 15.92 -5.70
N LYS A 306 9.81 17.11 -5.13
CA LYS A 306 9.05 18.34 -5.43
C LYS A 306 9.32 18.89 -6.83
N HIS A 307 10.41 18.44 -7.45
CA HIS A 307 10.87 18.86 -8.76
C HIS A 307 10.67 17.77 -9.82
N THR A 308 9.80 16.81 -9.55
CA THR A 308 9.50 15.70 -10.44
C THR A 308 8.00 15.46 -10.52
N SER A 309 7.58 14.60 -11.46
CA SER A 309 6.21 14.12 -11.61
C SER A 309 5.69 13.33 -10.39
N LEU A 310 6.52 13.09 -9.37
CA LEU A 310 6.11 12.46 -8.12
C LEU A 310 5.39 13.44 -7.16
N ALA A 311 5.60 14.75 -7.30
CA ALA A 311 5.11 15.75 -6.34
C ALA A 311 3.60 15.66 -6.03
N PRO A 312 2.69 15.55 -7.03
CA PRO A 312 1.25 15.51 -6.75
C PRO A 312 0.82 14.29 -5.93
N TYR A 313 1.55 13.18 -6.05
CA TYR A 313 1.28 11.96 -5.30
C TYR A 313 1.78 12.05 -3.84
N VAL A 314 2.83 12.85 -3.59
CA VAL A 314 3.28 13.18 -2.23
C VAL A 314 2.27 14.13 -1.56
N GLU A 315 1.65 15.05 -2.30
CA GLU A 315 0.58 15.89 -1.75
C GLU A 315 -0.64 15.06 -1.30
N ASN A 316 -1.05 14.07 -2.09
CA ASN A 316 -2.11 13.13 -1.68
C ASN A 316 -1.74 12.37 -0.41
N PHE A 317 -0.48 11.98 -0.28
CA PHE A 317 0.04 11.34 0.92
C PHE A 317 0.01 12.25 2.14
N GLU A 318 0.40 13.50 2.00
CA GLU A 318 0.39 14.49 3.08
C GLU A 318 -1.02 14.73 3.62
N LYS A 319 -2.04 14.79 2.75
CA LYS A 319 -3.46 14.86 3.16
C LYS A 319 -3.87 13.66 4.03
N PHE A 320 -3.47 12.45 3.62
CA PHE A 320 -3.72 11.25 4.42
C PHE A 320 -3.01 11.32 5.78
N ILE A 321 -1.76 11.80 5.84
CA ILE A 321 -1.02 11.94 7.09
C ILE A 321 -1.73 12.89 8.05
N GLU A 322 -2.27 14.00 7.55
CA GLU A 322 -3.03 14.96 8.35
C GLU A 322 -4.30 14.34 8.92
N LEU A 323 -5.04 13.57 8.12
CA LEU A 323 -6.21 12.83 8.60
C LEU A 323 -5.84 11.77 9.63
N ALA A 324 -4.81 10.96 9.36
CA ALA A 324 -4.33 9.89 10.23
C ALA A 324 -3.80 10.39 11.59
N ALA A 325 -3.27 11.61 11.60
CA ALA A 325 -2.83 12.32 12.80
C ALA A 325 -4.00 12.77 13.71
N LEU A 326 -5.20 12.92 13.14
CA LEU A 326 -6.40 13.42 13.82
C LEU A 326 -7.43 12.31 14.14
N ALA A 327 -7.29 11.13 13.54
CA ALA A 327 -8.33 10.08 13.47
C ALA A 327 -8.13 8.87 14.39
#